data_AF-A0A2M7A479-F1
#
_entry.id   AF-A0A2M7A479-F1
#
_cell.length_a   1.000
_cell.length_b   1.000
_cell.length_c   1.000
_cell.angle_alpha   90.00
_cell.angle_beta   90.00
_cell.angle_gamma   90.00
#
_symmetry.space_group_name_H-M   'P 1'
#
loop_
_entity.id
_entity.type
_entity.pdbx_description
1 polymer ?
#
loop_
_entity_poly.entity_id
_entity_poly.type
_entity_poly.pdbx_seq_one_letter_code
_entity_poly.pdbx_strand_id
1 'polypeptide(L)'
;MGIKTGTDRRISKIRKVKSRKNKVLYAPISKTLKSNWTDIAGYARTTDYPTENAEILLNRVIEMSSNPDGLVLDCFIGSGTTARVAQKLGRRWIGCDINKGAIQTTSKRLQKTIQEQIKHKIASEVASPSARNDKKHYSFSIYKVNNYDLQLLKTEAIELAVQHIGIQRTRTDRFFDGTLGKNLVKIIDFNHPLTLLDLQLLQDELKKRPNEDRDITIVCLGKELAVDPEIEKWNKKHPINKIKTIELKTDKKHGSFLIHKPAEAKIKIQRKNKNKALIKIQNFISPTIIERLNIDNKLFKVKISDFRSMIDTVLIDNNYDGKTFHIVYSDVPERKGDLVKGEYKVEVPKSKTKIAVKIIDMLGEEVINVFEI
;
A
#
# COMPACT_ATOMS: atom_id res chain seq x y z
N MET A 1 -4.26 -9.70 -42.89
CA MET A 1 -3.57 -9.27 -44.12
C MET A 1 -4.28 -8.03 -44.65
N GLY A 2 -3.58 -6.92 -44.88
CA GLY A 2 -4.15 -5.72 -45.46
C GLY A 2 -3.21 -5.17 -46.53
N ILE A 3 -3.71 -4.97 -47.75
CA ILE A 3 -2.96 -4.44 -48.89
C ILE A 3 -3.11 -2.91 -48.84
N LYS A 4 -1.99 -2.17 -48.77
CA LYS A 4 -1.98 -0.71 -48.96
C LYS A 4 -1.23 -0.37 -50.26
N THR A 5 -1.85 0.48 -51.08
CA THR A 5 -1.28 1.06 -52.30
C THR A 5 -1.00 2.54 -52.06
N GLY A 6 0.21 3.01 -52.38
CA GLY A 6 0.54 4.44 -52.53
C GLY A 6 1.49 5.02 -51.48
N THR A 7 2.67 5.44 -51.96
CA THR A 7 3.52 6.57 -51.51
C THR A 7 3.53 6.90 -50.02
N ASP A 8 4.28 6.14 -49.22
CA ASP A 8 4.70 6.57 -47.89
C ASP A 8 6.21 6.32 -47.75
N ARG A 9 6.97 7.32 -47.28
CA ARG A 9 8.45 7.36 -47.22
C ARG A 9 9.07 6.33 -46.25
N ARG A 10 8.35 5.25 -45.88
CA ARG A 10 8.79 4.15 -45.00
C ARG A 10 9.19 2.88 -45.78
N ILE A 11 9.71 3.02 -47.00
CA ILE A 11 10.05 1.90 -47.90
C ILE A 11 11.29 1.12 -47.43
N SER A 12 12.03 1.57 -46.41
CA SER A 12 13.26 0.92 -45.94
C SER A 12 13.09 -0.41 -45.19
N LYS A 13 11.85 -0.89 -44.94
CA LYS A 13 11.58 -2.09 -44.12
C LYS A 13 10.63 -3.11 -44.73
N ILE A 14 10.68 -3.29 -46.05
CA ILE A 14 9.73 -4.15 -46.76
C ILE A 14 10.48 -5.10 -47.69
N ARG A 15 10.23 -6.41 -47.58
CA ARG A 15 10.76 -7.43 -48.53
C ARG A 15 9.67 -7.82 -49.53
N LYS A 16 10.04 -7.97 -50.80
CA LYS A 16 9.16 -8.47 -51.88
C LYS A 16 8.94 -9.97 -51.72
N VAL A 17 7.68 -10.42 -51.58
CA VAL A 17 7.38 -11.83 -51.21
C VAL A 17 6.93 -12.70 -52.40
N LYS A 18 6.19 -12.18 -53.39
CA LYS A 18 5.86 -12.88 -54.65
C LYS A 18 5.21 -11.95 -55.69
N SER A 19 5.31 -12.30 -56.96
CA SER A 19 4.57 -11.68 -58.08
C SER A 19 3.60 -12.71 -58.68
N ARG A 20 2.30 -12.44 -58.67
CA ARG A 20 1.31 -13.14 -59.49
C ARG A 20 0.30 -12.11 -59.99
N LYS A 21 0.09 -12.07 -61.32
CA LYS A 21 -0.84 -11.16 -62.02
C LYS A 21 -0.72 -9.68 -61.58
N ASN A 22 0.39 -9.03 -61.92
CA ASN A 22 0.60 -7.56 -61.80
C ASN A 22 0.36 -6.91 -60.42
N LYS A 23 0.30 -7.66 -59.31
CA LYS A 23 0.28 -7.10 -57.96
C LYS A 23 1.51 -7.52 -57.16
N VAL A 24 2.26 -6.53 -56.66
CA VAL A 24 3.41 -6.73 -55.77
C VAL A 24 2.93 -6.69 -54.32
N LEU A 25 3.13 -7.80 -53.61
CA LEU A 25 2.84 -7.89 -52.18
C LEU A 25 4.09 -7.58 -51.36
N TYR A 26 3.89 -6.70 -50.39
CA TYR A 26 4.89 -6.13 -49.50
C TYR A 26 4.56 -6.56 -48.07
N ALA A 27 5.47 -7.28 -47.41
CA ALA A 27 5.32 -7.65 -46.00
C ALA A 27 6.31 -6.86 -45.14
N PRO A 28 5.88 -6.33 -43.98
CA PRO A 28 6.80 -5.72 -43.03
C PRO A 28 7.83 -6.75 -42.57
N ILE A 29 9.10 -6.35 -42.52
CA ILE A 29 10.15 -7.19 -41.94
C ILE A 29 9.92 -7.23 -40.43
N SER A 30 9.20 -8.24 -39.94
CA SER A 30 9.14 -8.53 -38.51
C SER A 30 10.30 -9.48 -38.16
N LYS A 31 11.32 -8.98 -37.46
CA LYS A 31 12.24 -9.86 -36.74
C LYS A 31 11.47 -10.44 -35.55
N THR A 32 11.40 -11.77 -35.47
CA THR A 32 10.87 -12.46 -34.30
C THR A 32 11.75 -12.13 -33.10
N LEU A 33 11.13 -11.71 -31.99
CA LEU A 33 11.83 -11.52 -30.73
C LEU A 33 12.41 -12.85 -30.24
N LYS A 34 13.67 -12.82 -29.81
CA LYS A 34 14.34 -13.97 -29.19
C LYS A 34 14.19 -13.91 -27.67
N SER A 35 14.60 -14.96 -26.95
CA SER A 35 14.61 -14.99 -25.48
C SER A 35 15.78 -14.22 -24.84
N ASN A 36 16.78 -13.81 -25.62
CA ASN A 36 17.89 -12.99 -25.15
C ASN A 36 17.75 -11.57 -25.73
N TRP A 37 17.47 -10.59 -24.86
CA TRP A 37 17.28 -9.19 -25.23
C TRP A 37 18.52 -8.38 -24.89
N THR A 38 19.36 -8.13 -25.88
CA THR A 38 20.58 -7.31 -25.74
C THR A 38 20.41 -5.89 -26.29
N ASP A 39 19.22 -5.58 -26.82
CA ASP A 39 18.92 -4.32 -27.52
C ASP A 39 18.26 -3.26 -26.62
N ILE A 40 17.93 -3.60 -25.38
CA ILE A 40 17.24 -2.73 -24.43
C ILE A 40 17.89 -2.79 -23.05
N ALA A 41 17.82 -1.69 -22.30
CA ALA A 41 18.29 -1.64 -20.93
C ALA A 41 17.37 -2.44 -19.99
N GLY A 42 17.96 -3.17 -19.04
CA GLY A 42 17.22 -3.88 -17.99
C GLY A 42 16.84 -3.00 -16.80
N TYR A 43 17.76 -2.11 -16.39
CA TYR A 43 17.61 -1.25 -15.22
C TYR A 43 17.66 0.23 -15.57
N ALA A 44 17.09 1.06 -14.69
CA ALA A 44 17.14 2.51 -14.73
C ALA A 44 17.50 3.07 -13.34
N ARG A 45 17.76 4.39 -13.26
CA ARG A 45 18.05 5.12 -12.00
C ARG A 45 17.33 6.47 -12.00
N THR A 46 16.06 6.48 -12.37
CA THR A 46 15.29 7.72 -12.54
C THR A 46 14.60 8.18 -11.26
N THR A 47 14.38 7.28 -10.30
CA THR A 47 13.67 7.60 -9.05
C THR A 47 14.48 7.33 -7.79
N ASP A 48 15.81 7.19 -7.92
CA ASP A 48 16.73 6.79 -6.85
C ASP A 48 16.37 5.47 -6.15
N TYR A 49 15.44 4.69 -6.72
CA TYR A 49 15.06 3.40 -6.19
C TYR A 49 16.15 2.39 -6.56
N PRO A 50 16.73 1.64 -5.61
CA PRO A 50 17.97 0.89 -5.84
C PRO A 50 17.92 -0.10 -7.00
N THR A 51 16.76 -0.73 -7.21
CA THR A 51 16.54 -1.81 -8.18
C THR A 51 15.41 -1.47 -9.15
N GLU A 52 15.45 -0.28 -9.74
CA GLU A 52 14.45 0.16 -10.71
C GLU A 52 14.63 -0.53 -12.07
N ASN A 53 13.59 -1.24 -12.55
CA ASN A 53 13.53 -1.76 -13.91
C ASN A 53 13.36 -0.62 -14.92
N ALA A 54 13.95 -0.75 -16.11
CA ALA A 54 13.76 0.25 -17.16
C ALA A 54 12.35 0.19 -17.76
N GLU A 55 11.73 1.35 -18.01
CA GLU A 55 10.38 1.41 -18.61
C GLU A 55 10.33 0.71 -19.99
N ILE A 56 11.40 0.79 -20.78
CA ILE A 56 11.46 0.16 -22.11
C ILE A 56 11.36 -1.37 -22.04
N LEU A 57 11.93 -1.98 -20.99
CA LEU A 57 11.84 -3.41 -20.74
C LEU A 57 10.40 -3.80 -20.46
N LEU A 58 9.77 -3.13 -19.48
CA LEU A 58 8.40 -3.48 -19.10
C LEU A 58 7.39 -3.11 -20.18
N ASN A 59 7.67 -2.12 -21.02
CA ASN A 59 6.82 -1.81 -22.17
C ASN A 59 6.75 -3.00 -23.13
N ARG A 60 7.91 -3.54 -23.51
CA ARG A 60 7.99 -4.75 -24.35
C ARG A 60 7.25 -5.92 -23.74
N VAL A 61 7.48 -6.20 -22.45
CA VAL A 61 6.82 -7.31 -21.73
C VAL A 61 5.31 -7.15 -21.70
N ILE A 62 4.80 -5.97 -21.34
CA ILE A 62 3.37 -5.74 -21.20
C ILE A 62 2.67 -5.75 -22.57
N GLU A 63 3.27 -5.17 -23.61
CA GLU A 63 2.70 -5.19 -24.96
C GLU A 63 2.61 -6.60 -25.54
N MET A 64 3.61 -7.45 -25.30
CA MET A 64 3.62 -8.82 -25.83
C MET A 64 2.73 -9.79 -25.04
N SER A 65 2.48 -9.51 -23.76
CA SER A 65 1.80 -10.43 -22.84
C SER A 65 0.42 -9.96 -22.40
N SER A 66 -0.07 -8.80 -22.87
CA SER A 66 -1.40 -8.29 -22.49
C SER A 66 -2.12 -7.55 -23.61
N ASN A 67 -3.43 -7.75 -23.67
CA ASN A 67 -4.31 -6.96 -24.51
C ASN A 67 -4.56 -5.56 -23.90
N PRO A 68 -4.93 -4.56 -24.71
CA PRO A 68 -5.49 -3.29 -24.20
C PRO A 68 -6.62 -3.54 -23.18
N ASP A 69 -6.71 -2.72 -22.14
CA ASP A 69 -7.65 -2.85 -21.01
C ASP A 69 -7.49 -4.14 -20.14
N GLY A 70 -6.49 -4.96 -20.44
CA GLY A 70 -6.08 -6.11 -19.62
C GLY A 70 -5.63 -5.69 -18.22
N LEU A 71 -5.65 -6.63 -17.28
CA LEU A 71 -5.20 -6.44 -15.90
C LEU A 71 -3.78 -6.97 -15.73
N VAL A 72 -2.88 -6.14 -15.20
CA VAL A 72 -1.50 -6.49 -14.86
C VAL A 72 -1.35 -6.55 -13.34
N LEU A 73 -0.76 -7.62 -12.80
CA LEU A 73 -0.46 -7.75 -11.38
C LEU A 73 1.05 -7.75 -11.17
N ASP A 74 1.51 -6.98 -10.20
CA ASP A 74 2.89 -7.01 -9.72
C ASP A 74 2.90 -7.02 -8.18
N CYS A 75 3.32 -8.13 -7.60
CA CYS A 75 3.35 -8.32 -6.14
C CYS A 75 4.63 -7.78 -5.48
N PHE A 76 5.57 -7.25 -6.26
CA PHE A 76 6.84 -6.68 -5.81
C PHE A 76 7.09 -5.35 -6.54
N ILE A 77 6.09 -4.47 -6.46
CA ILE A 77 5.96 -3.29 -7.32
C ILE A 77 7.14 -2.32 -7.20
N GLY A 78 7.79 -2.26 -6.02
CA GLY A 78 9.00 -1.49 -5.78
C GLY A 78 8.88 -0.03 -6.23
N SER A 79 9.69 0.33 -7.22
CA SER A 79 9.71 1.68 -7.82
C SER A 79 8.42 2.07 -8.57
N GLY A 80 7.51 1.14 -8.85
CA GLY A 80 6.26 1.44 -9.57
C GLY A 80 6.32 1.32 -11.09
N THR A 81 7.45 0.85 -11.64
CA THR A 81 7.67 0.84 -13.10
C THR A 81 6.60 0.02 -13.84
N THR A 82 6.22 -1.16 -13.32
CA THR A 82 5.19 -2.02 -13.94
C THR A 82 3.85 -1.30 -14.03
N ALA A 83 3.37 -0.74 -12.91
CA ALA A 83 2.11 0.00 -12.87
C ALA A 83 2.17 1.24 -13.77
N ARG A 84 3.28 1.99 -13.77
CA ARG A 84 3.43 3.19 -14.60
C ARG A 84 3.40 2.87 -16.10
N VAL A 85 4.07 1.81 -16.53
CA VAL A 85 4.04 1.39 -17.94
C VAL A 85 2.66 0.83 -18.31
N ALA A 86 2.05 -0.01 -17.47
CA ALA A 86 0.68 -0.49 -17.67
C ALA A 86 -0.31 0.68 -17.81
N GLN A 87 -0.20 1.68 -16.94
CA GLN A 87 -0.99 2.92 -16.96
C GLN A 87 -0.81 3.69 -18.28
N LYS A 88 0.43 3.88 -18.74
CA LYS A 88 0.73 4.54 -20.04
C LYS A 88 0.13 3.77 -21.21
N LEU A 89 0.18 2.45 -21.16
CA LEU A 89 -0.37 1.56 -22.18
C LEU A 89 -1.90 1.39 -22.11
N GLY A 90 -2.59 1.95 -21.11
CA GLY A 90 -4.04 1.80 -20.97
C GLY A 90 -4.46 0.41 -20.48
N ARG A 91 -3.64 -0.22 -19.64
CA ARG A 91 -3.98 -1.45 -18.91
C ARG A 91 -4.45 -1.08 -17.51
N ARG A 92 -5.30 -1.92 -16.94
CA ARG A 92 -5.58 -1.92 -15.50
C ARG A 92 -4.42 -2.56 -14.78
N TRP A 93 -4.21 -2.21 -13.51
CA TRP A 93 -3.11 -2.78 -12.75
C TRP A 93 -3.46 -2.93 -11.27
N ILE A 94 -2.83 -3.92 -10.64
CA ILE A 94 -2.76 -4.09 -9.18
C ILE A 94 -1.26 -4.18 -8.85
N GLY A 95 -0.82 -3.37 -7.90
CA GLY A 95 0.55 -3.37 -7.41
C GLY A 95 0.56 -3.60 -5.90
N CYS A 96 1.42 -4.50 -5.42
CA CYS A 96 1.62 -4.76 -4.01
C CYS A 96 3.10 -4.58 -3.65
N ASP A 97 3.34 -4.08 -2.44
CA ASP A 97 4.64 -4.11 -1.77
C ASP A 97 4.41 -4.18 -0.27
N ILE A 98 5.34 -4.81 0.45
CA ILE A 98 5.38 -4.74 1.91
C ILE A 98 5.97 -3.41 2.38
N ASN A 99 6.86 -2.80 1.57
CA ASN A 99 7.52 -1.56 1.91
C ASN A 99 6.61 -0.36 1.61
N LYS A 100 6.22 0.37 2.67
CA LYS A 100 5.43 1.60 2.56
C LYS A 100 6.10 2.66 1.67
N GLY A 101 7.43 2.78 1.71
CA GLY A 101 8.18 3.71 0.87
C GLY A 101 8.11 3.37 -0.62
N ALA A 102 8.02 2.07 -0.96
CA ALA A 102 7.79 1.62 -2.33
C ALA A 102 6.38 2.01 -2.82
N ILE A 103 5.36 1.82 -1.98
CA ILE A 103 3.98 2.23 -2.27
C ILE A 103 3.88 3.75 -2.43
N GLN A 104 4.52 4.53 -1.55
CA GLN A 104 4.56 6.00 -1.65
C GLN A 104 5.24 6.46 -2.94
N THR A 105 6.42 5.90 -3.26
CA THR A 105 7.16 6.20 -4.49
C THR A 105 6.31 5.89 -5.73
N THR A 106 5.70 4.71 -5.75
CA THR A 106 4.82 4.25 -6.83
C THR A 106 3.61 5.18 -6.99
N SER A 107 2.93 5.51 -5.88
CA SER A 107 1.77 6.40 -5.86
C SER A 107 2.10 7.79 -6.44
N LYS A 108 3.18 8.42 -5.97
CA LYS A 108 3.63 9.75 -6.46
C LYS A 108 3.91 9.71 -7.96
N ARG A 109 4.61 8.67 -8.46
CA ARG A 109 4.86 8.49 -9.90
C ARG A 109 3.58 8.32 -10.71
N LEU A 110 2.63 7.53 -10.21
CA LEU A 110 1.37 7.26 -10.91
C LEU A 110 0.49 8.49 -10.97
N GLN A 111 0.40 9.27 -9.89
CA GLN A 111 -0.31 10.54 -9.88
C GLN A 111 0.21 11.48 -10.96
N LYS A 112 1.54 11.65 -11.06
CA LYS A 112 2.16 12.46 -12.12
C LYS A 112 1.82 11.93 -13.52
N THR A 113 1.90 10.62 -13.72
CA THR A 113 1.56 9.97 -14.99
C THR A 113 0.10 10.24 -15.39
N ILE A 114 -0.83 10.09 -14.46
CA ILE A 114 -2.26 10.31 -14.69
C ILE A 114 -2.54 11.78 -15.00
N GLN A 115 -1.93 12.71 -14.28
CA GLN A 115 -2.06 14.14 -14.55
C GLN A 115 -1.58 14.51 -15.96
N GLU A 116 -0.44 13.96 -16.40
CA GLU A 116 0.07 14.14 -17.76
C GLU A 116 -0.94 13.60 -18.79
N GLN A 117 -1.50 12.40 -18.56
CA GLN A 117 -2.51 11.81 -19.44
C GLN A 117 -3.80 12.65 -19.51
N ILE A 118 -4.27 13.20 -18.39
CA ILE A 118 -5.45 14.08 -18.35
C ILE A 118 -5.19 15.35 -19.16
N LYS A 119 -4.03 16.00 -18.98
CA LYS A 119 -3.66 17.20 -19.74
C LYS A 119 -3.64 16.91 -21.25
N HIS A 120 -3.05 15.79 -21.65
CA HIS A 120 -3.03 15.36 -23.05
C HIS A 120 -4.42 15.07 -23.60
N LYS A 121 -5.29 14.41 -22.82
CA LYS A 121 -6.69 14.16 -23.20
C LYS A 121 -7.42 15.47 -23.50
N ILE A 122 -7.37 16.43 -22.58
CA ILE A 122 -8.03 17.74 -22.74
C ILE A 122 -7.50 18.44 -24.00
N ALA A 123 -6.18 18.51 -24.18
CA ALA A 123 -5.59 19.12 -25.36
C ALA A 123 -6.02 18.43 -26.68
N SER A 124 -6.12 17.10 -26.68
CA SER A 124 -6.53 16.32 -27.85
C SER A 124 -8.01 16.47 -28.18
N GLU A 125 -8.89 16.58 -27.17
CA GLU A 125 -10.33 16.78 -27.36
C GLU A 125 -10.64 18.17 -27.92
N VAL A 126 -9.85 19.18 -27.54
CA VAL A 126 -9.92 20.54 -28.10
C VAL A 126 -9.44 20.56 -29.55
N ALA A 127 -8.39 19.81 -29.90
CA ALA A 127 -7.81 19.81 -31.24
C ALA A 127 -8.59 18.95 -32.25
N SER A 128 -9.11 17.79 -31.83
CA SER A 128 -9.80 16.82 -32.69
C SER A 128 -10.87 16.04 -31.91
N PRO A 129 -12.14 16.49 -31.92
CA PRO A 129 -13.25 15.89 -31.17
C PRO A 129 -13.60 14.43 -31.54
N SER A 130 -13.09 13.94 -32.67
CA SER A 130 -13.41 12.62 -33.25
C SER A 130 -12.27 11.60 -33.15
N ALA A 131 -11.18 11.90 -32.44
CA ALA A 131 -10.09 10.95 -32.23
C ALA A 131 -10.56 9.73 -31.41
N ARG A 132 -10.21 8.51 -31.87
CA ARG A 132 -10.43 7.27 -31.11
C ARG A 132 -9.71 7.40 -29.77
N ASN A 133 -10.48 7.47 -28.69
CA ASN A 133 -9.94 7.58 -27.35
C ASN A 133 -9.55 6.19 -26.87
N ASP A 134 -8.25 5.88 -26.83
CA ASP A 134 -7.77 4.68 -26.15
C ASP A 134 -8.24 4.73 -24.70
N LYS A 135 -8.91 3.67 -24.24
CA LYS A 135 -9.44 3.61 -22.88
C LYS A 135 -8.28 3.71 -21.88
N LYS A 136 -8.24 4.81 -21.12
CA LYS A 136 -7.31 5.03 -20.02
C LYS A 136 -8.09 5.16 -18.71
N HIS A 137 -7.45 4.75 -17.62
CA HIS A 137 -8.00 4.77 -16.27
C HIS A 137 -7.37 5.95 -15.52
N TYR A 138 -8.16 6.90 -15.02
CA TYR A 138 -7.62 8.16 -14.47
C TYR A 138 -7.66 8.22 -12.93
N SER A 139 -7.84 7.07 -12.29
CA SER A 139 -7.96 6.96 -10.84
C SER A 139 -7.35 5.66 -10.35
N PHE A 140 -6.81 5.66 -9.13
CA PHE A 140 -6.41 4.46 -8.41
C PHE A 140 -6.67 4.64 -6.92
N SER A 141 -6.72 3.51 -6.21
CA SER A 141 -6.88 3.46 -4.75
C SER A 141 -5.76 2.63 -4.16
N ILE A 142 -5.34 2.99 -2.94
CA ILE A 142 -4.38 2.22 -2.16
C ILE A 142 -5.16 1.55 -1.04
N TYR A 143 -4.86 0.27 -0.79
CA TYR A 143 -5.49 -0.51 0.25
C TYR A 143 -4.43 -1.02 1.23
N LYS A 144 -4.60 -0.74 2.52
CA LYS A 144 -3.80 -1.35 3.59
C LYS A 144 -4.47 -2.66 3.99
N VAL A 145 -3.96 -3.78 3.46
CA VAL A 145 -4.55 -5.11 3.71
C VAL A 145 -4.05 -5.73 5.02
N ASN A 146 -2.89 -5.30 5.53
CA ASN A 146 -2.31 -5.77 6.79
C ASN A 146 -1.60 -4.63 7.56
N ASN A 147 -1.55 -4.74 8.89
CA ASN A 147 -0.84 -3.80 9.75
C ASN A 147 0.56 -4.34 10.12
N TYR A 148 1.53 -4.20 9.21
CA TYR A 148 2.93 -4.60 9.43
C TYR A 148 3.71 -3.65 10.36
N ASP A 149 3.09 -2.61 10.90
CA ASP A 149 3.76 -1.64 11.79
C ASP A 149 4.34 -2.30 13.07
N LEU A 150 3.82 -3.47 13.45
CA LEU A 150 4.33 -4.27 14.58
C LEU A 150 5.69 -4.93 14.31
N GLN A 151 6.10 -5.09 13.04
CA GLN A 151 7.41 -5.68 12.68
C GLN A 151 8.57 -4.75 13.04
N LEU A 152 8.38 -3.44 12.94
CA LEU A 152 9.43 -2.43 13.17
C LEU A 152 9.74 -2.20 14.65
N LEU A 153 8.87 -2.63 15.56
CA LEU A 153 8.93 -2.31 16.99
C LEU A 153 8.89 -3.60 17.85
N LYS A 154 9.47 -4.71 17.36
CA LYS A 154 9.34 -6.04 17.98
C LYS A 154 9.60 -6.04 19.50
N THR A 155 10.69 -5.42 19.94
CA THR A 155 11.05 -5.37 21.36
C THR A 155 10.07 -4.49 22.15
N GLU A 156 9.68 -3.35 21.59
CA GLU A 156 8.79 -2.39 22.25
C GLU A 156 7.36 -2.93 22.35
N ALA A 157 6.87 -3.60 21.30
CA ALA A 157 5.56 -4.23 21.30
C ALA A 157 5.48 -5.33 22.37
N ILE A 158 6.54 -6.14 22.53
CA ILE A 158 6.61 -7.15 23.60
C ILE A 158 6.60 -6.48 24.98
N GLU A 159 7.44 -5.46 25.21
CA GLU A 159 7.49 -4.77 26.51
C GLU A 159 6.17 -4.06 26.85
N LEU A 160 5.51 -3.45 25.85
CA LEU A 160 4.19 -2.88 26.02
C LEU A 160 3.15 -3.95 26.36
N ALA A 161 3.19 -5.13 25.71
CA ALA A 161 2.26 -6.23 26.00
C ALA A 161 2.49 -6.77 27.41
N VAL A 162 3.74 -6.87 27.83
CA VAL A 162 4.16 -7.26 29.18
C VAL A 162 3.57 -6.30 30.21
N GLN A 163 3.72 -5.00 30.02
CA GLN A 163 3.16 -3.98 30.91
C GLN A 163 1.63 -3.99 30.93
N HIS A 164 1.01 -4.08 29.75
CA HIS A 164 -0.45 -4.04 29.60
C HIS A 164 -1.15 -5.26 30.22
N ILE A 165 -0.58 -6.45 30.05
CA ILE A 165 -1.12 -7.70 30.61
C ILE A 165 -0.75 -7.83 32.11
N GLY A 166 0.34 -7.20 32.54
CA GLY A 166 0.87 -7.33 33.90
C GLY A 166 1.76 -8.56 34.07
N ILE A 167 2.53 -8.90 33.03
CA ILE A 167 3.47 -10.03 33.04
C ILE A 167 4.72 -9.62 33.83
N GLN A 168 5.10 -10.44 34.80
CA GLN A 168 6.37 -10.27 35.52
C GLN A 168 7.48 -11.00 34.75
N ARG A 169 8.42 -10.25 34.17
CA ARG A 169 9.50 -10.83 33.34
C ARG A 169 10.48 -11.64 34.20
N THR A 170 10.78 -12.85 33.75
CA THR A 170 11.81 -13.70 34.36
C THR A 170 12.97 -13.83 33.38
N ARG A 171 14.14 -13.28 33.72
CA ARG A 171 15.32 -13.30 32.83
C ARG A 171 16.18 -14.56 32.97
N THR A 172 15.94 -15.36 34.01
CA THR A 172 16.69 -16.58 34.31
C THR A 172 16.13 -17.81 33.59
N ASP A 173 14.86 -17.77 33.18
CA ASP A 173 14.24 -18.84 32.40
C ASP A 173 14.54 -18.63 30.91
N ARG A 174 15.05 -19.67 30.25
CA ARG A 174 15.44 -19.61 28.82
C ARG A 174 14.27 -19.82 27.87
N PHE A 175 13.18 -20.40 28.33
CA PHE A 175 12.03 -20.73 27.49
C PHE A 175 10.83 -19.83 27.78
N PHE A 176 10.46 -19.72 29.06
CA PHE A 176 9.33 -18.90 29.48
C PHE A 176 9.74 -17.44 29.64
N ASP A 177 8.83 -16.57 29.24
CA ASP A 177 9.02 -15.13 29.19
C ASP A 177 8.75 -14.45 30.52
N GLY A 178 8.11 -15.14 31.47
CA GLY A 178 7.76 -14.59 32.77
C GLY A 178 6.60 -15.33 33.42
N THR A 179 5.91 -14.64 34.33
CA THR A 179 4.71 -15.14 35.02
C THR A 179 3.56 -14.15 34.95
N LEU A 180 2.34 -14.68 34.99
CA LEU A 180 1.11 -13.91 35.13
C LEU A 180 0.29 -14.54 36.26
N GLY A 181 0.36 -13.93 37.44
CA GLY A 181 -0.11 -14.58 38.67
C GLY A 181 0.70 -15.85 38.94
N LYS A 182 0.03 -17.00 39.04
CA LYS A 182 0.66 -18.31 39.26
C LYS A 182 1.09 -18.99 37.96
N ASN A 183 0.69 -18.49 36.80
CA ASN A 183 0.90 -19.16 35.52
C ASN A 183 2.24 -18.75 34.93
N LEU A 184 2.92 -19.71 34.28
CA LEU A 184 4.03 -19.42 33.38
C LEU A 184 3.52 -18.72 32.14
N VAL A 185 4.32 -17.82 31.57
CA VAL A 185 3.97 -17.07 30.37
C VAL A 185 4.94 -17.38 29.26
N LYS A 186 4.41 -17.67 28.07
CA LYS A 186 5.18 -17.71 26.82
C LYS A 186 4.64 -16.68 25.85
N ILE A 187 5.49 -15.80 25.35
CA ILE A 187 5.12 -14.81 24.34
C ILE A 187 5.57 -15.36 22.97
N ILE A 188 4.60 -15.56 22.08
CA ILE A 188 4.87 -15.88 20.67
C ILE A 188 5.29 -14.61 19.96
N ASP A 189 6.24 -14.71 19.04
CA ASP A 189 6.65 -13.59 18.20
C ASP A 189 5.41 -12.99 17.52
N PHE A 190 5.17 -11.69 17.69
CA PHE A 190 3.99 -11.04 17.13
C PHE A 190 3.97 -11.00 15.60
N ASN A 191 5.07 -11.39 14.95
CA ASN A 191 5.13 -11.58 13.49
C ASN A 191 4.74 -12.99 13.04
N HIS A 192 4.48 -13.88 13.99
CA HIS A 192 4.11 -15.26 13.76
C HIS A 192 2.75 -15.52 14.43
N PRO A 193 1.72 -16.01 13.72
CA PRO A 193 0.57 -16.56 14.42
C PRO A 193 1.03 -17.72 15.31
N LEU A 194 0.37 -17.93 16.44
CA LEU A 194 0.54 -19.15 17.23
C LEU A 194 0.12 -20.35 16.36
N THR A 195 1.03 -21.33 16.22
CA THR A 195 0.85 -22.54 15.41
C THR A 195 0.87 -23.82 16.26
N LEU A 196 0.57 -24.96 15.64
CA LEU A 196 0.73 -26.27 16.29
C LEU A 196 2.20 -26.60 16.61
N LEU A 197 3.16 -26.07 15.85
CA LEU A 197 4.58 -26.28 16.12
C LEU A 197 5.01 -25.58 17.42
N ASP A 198 4.51 -24.37 17.67
CA ASP A 198 4.76 -23.66 18.93
C ASP A 198 4.19 -24.42 20.13
N LEU A 199 2.99 -25.01 19.99
CA LEU A 199 2.41 -25.87 21.01
C LEU A 199 3.28 -27.11 21.24
N GLN A 200 3.78 -27.75 20.18
CA GLN A 200 4.67 -28.90 20.29
C GLN A 200 5.96 -28.55 21.04
N LEU A 201 6.58 -27.41 20.72
CA LEU A 201 7.78 -26.91 21.42
C LEU A 201 7.51 -26.66 22.90
N LEU A 202 6.35 -26.09 23.25
CA LEU A 202 5.93 -25.91 24.63
C LEU A 202 5.77 -27.26 25.35
N GLN A 203 5.13 -28.24 24.71
CA GLN A 203 4.93 -29.57 25.29
C GLN A 203 6.27 -30.29 25.50
N ASP A 204 7.19 -30.19 24.56
CA ASP A 204 8.52 -30.81 24.66
C ASP A 204 9.40 -30.12 25.71
N GLU A 205 9.20 -28.82 25.95
CA GLU A 205 9.82 -28.13 27.08
C GLU A 205 9.25 -28.62 28.42
N LEU A 206 7.93 -28.77 28.53
CA LEU A 206 7.29 -29.25 29.76
C LEU A 206 7.75 -30.68 30.13
N LYS A 207 7.96 -31.56 29.14
CA LYS A 207 8.53 -32.90 29.38
C LYS A 207 9.92 -32.86 30.04
N LYS A 208 10.69 -31.79 29.81
CA LYS A 208 12.01 -31.60 30.44
C LYS A 208 11.91 -31.03 31.87
N ARG A 209 10.71 -30.66 32.31
CA ARG A 209 10.44 -30.03 33.61
C ARG A 209 9.43 -30.87 34.41
N PRO A 210 9.78 -32.09 34.85
CA PRO A 210 8.83 -33.02 35.46
C PRO A 210 8.22 -32.53 36.79
N ASN A 211 8.83 -31.54 37.43
CA ASN A 211 8.36 -30.95 38.68
C ASN A 211 7.55 -29.67 38.48
N GLU A 212 7.28 -29.27 37.23
CA GLU A 212 6.51 -28.06 36.94
C GLU A 212 5.01 -28.38 36.97
N ASP A 213 4.28 -27.78 37.90
CA ASP A 213 2.83 -27.97 38.06
C ASP A 213 2.01 -26.75 37.60
N ARG A 214 2.66 -25.62 37.30
CA ARG A 214 1.97 -24.39 36.92
C ARG A 214 1.32 -24.50 35.54
N ASP A 215 0.18 -23.85 35.41
CA ASP A 215 -0.49 -23.62 34.13
C ASP A 215 0.26 -22.61 33.26
N ILE A 216 0.01 -22.66 31.96
CA ILE A 216 0.72 -21.88 30.94
C ILE A 216 -0.25 -20.90 30.29
N THR A 217 0.17 -19.64 30.21
CA THR A 217 -0.47 -18.59 29.43
C THR A 217 0.37 -18.29 28.20
N ILE A 218 -0.17 -18.55 27.03
CA ILE A 218 0.46 -18.16 25.77
C ILE A 218 -0.10 -16.81 25.36
N VAL A 219 0.77 -15.83 25.13
CA VAL A 219 0.40 -14.52 24.58
C VAL A 219 0.80 -14.48 23.12
N CYS A 220 -0.16 -14.18 22.23
CA CYS A 220 0.08 -14.11 20.81
C CYS A 220 -0.69 -12.97 20.17
N LEU A 221 -0.23 -12.53 18.98
CA LEU A 221 -0.96 -11.53 18.21
C LEU A 221 -2.16 -12.14 17.48
N GLY A 222 -2.02 -13.37 17.00
CA GLY A 222 -3.07 -14.16 16.36
C GLY A 222 -2.75 -15.66 16.48
N LYS A 223 -3.69 -16.53 16.11
CA LYS A 223 -3.51 -17.99 16.13
C LYS A 223 -4.17 -18.69 14.94
N GLU A 224 -3.67 -19.86 14.58
CA GLU A 224 -4.31 -20.73 13.59
C GLU A 224 -5.60 -21.36 14.14
N LEU A 225 -6.57 -21.65 13.26
CA LEU A 225 -7.86 -22.24 13.66
C LEU A 225 -7.73 -23.60 14.36
N ALA A 226 -6.66 -24.36 14.08
CA ALA A 226 -6.42 -25.67 14.65
C ALA A 226 -5.86 -25.63 16.10
N VAL A 227 -5.41 -24.47 16.58
CA VAL A 227 -4.77 -24.31 17.89
C VAL A 227 -5.75 -24.58 19.03
N ASP A 228 -6.94 -24.00 18.97
CA ASP A 228 -7.92 -24.11 20.06
C ASP A 228 -8.37 -25.56 20.30
N PRO A 229 -8.75 -26.34 19.26
CA PRO A 229 -9.05 -27.77 19.42
C PRO A 229 -7.92 -28.58 20.06
N GLU A 230 -6.66 -28.30 19.72
CA GLU A 230 -5.52 -29.04 20.27
C GLU A 230 -5.24 -28.65 21.73
N ILE A 231 -5.40 -27.37 22.09
CA ILE A 231 -5.33 -26.91 23.48
C ILE A 231 -6.44 -27.56 24.33
N GLU A 232 -7.67 -27.64 23.83
CA GLU A 232 -8.76 -28.29 24.54
C GLU A 232 -8.47 -29.78 24.79
N LYS A 233 -7.95 -30.47 23.77
CA LYS A 233 -7.56 -31.87 23.87
C LYS A 233 -6.43 -32.09 24.86
N TRP A 234 -5.43 -31.19 24.89
CA TRP A 234 -4.34 -31.21 25.87
C TRP A 234 -4.89 -31.04 27.29
N ASN A 235 -5.70 -30.00 27.52
CA ASN A 235 -6.26 -29.65 28.83
C ASN A 235 -7.20 -30.72 29.40
N LYS A 236 -7.85 -31.52 28.55
CA LYS A 236 -8.65 -32.68 28.98
C LYS A 236 -7.79 -33.84 29.49
N LYS A 237 -6.58 -34.00 28.95
CA LYS A 237 -5.67 -35.12 29.29
C LYS A 237 -4.74 -34.80 30.44
N HIS A 238 -4.53 -33.51 30.75
CA HIS A 238 -3.55 -33.08 31.75
C HIS A 238 -4.25 -32.29 32.88
N PRO A 239 -4.19 -32.78 34.13
CA PRO A 239 -4.79 -32.09 35.28
C PRO A 239 -3.99 -30.84 35.69
N ILE A 240 -2.68 -30.83 35.42
CA ILE A 240 -1.73 -29.74 35.62
C ILE A 240 -1.16 -29.29 34.27
N ASN A 241 -0.46 -28.16 34.23
CA ASN A 241 0.08 -27.56 33.00
C ASN A 241 -1.00 -27.29 31.93
N LYS A 242 -2.17 -26.79 32.35
CA LYS A 242 -3.22 -26.39 31.41
C LYS A 242 -2.76 -25.16 30.63
N ILE A 243 -3.09 -25.14 29.35
CA ILE A 243 -2.71 -24.08 28.43
C ILE A 243 -3.92 -23.17 28.20
N LYS A 244 -3.71 -21.86 28.30
CA LYS A 244 -4.67 -20.83 27.88
C LYS A 244 -3.98 -19.82 26.96
N THR A 245 -4.76 -19.19 26.08
CA THR A 245 -4.26 -18.17 25.16
C THR A 245 -4.81 -16.79 25.52
N ILE A 246 -3.98 -15.76 25.36
CA ILE A 246 -4.39 -14.34 25.30
C ILE A 246 -4.04 -13.88 23.88
N GLU A 247 -5.06 -13.76 23.03
CA GLU A 247 -4.91 -13.27 21.67
C GLU A 247 -5.11 -11.75 21.64
N LEU A 248 -4.03 -10.99 21.48
CA LEU A 248 -4.03 -9.53 21.58
C LEU A 248 -4.91 -8.81 20.56
N LYS A 249 -5.37 -9.49 19.50
CA LYS A 249 -6.30 -8.94 18.51
C LYS A 249 -7.77 -9.05 18.93
N THR A 250 -8.14 -10.03 19.73
CA THR A 250 -9.54 -10.46 19.90
C THR A 250 -9.95 -10.61 21.37
N ASP A 251 -8.99 -10.67 22.29
CA ASP A 251 -9.26 -10.88 23.71
C ASP A 251 -10.13 -9.74 24.30
N LYS A 252 -11.20 -10.10 25.01
CA LYS A 252 -12.15 -9.09 25.52
C LYS A 252 -11.57 -8.21 26.63
N LYS A 253 -10.55 -8.68 27.35
CA LYS A 253 -9.94 -8.00 28.49
C LYS A 253 -8.65 -7.27 28.10
N HIS A 254 -7.87 -7.85 27.18
CA HIS A 254 -6.55 -7.40 26.79
C HIS A 254 -6.43 -7.02 25.30
N GLY A 255 -7.46 -7.28 24.49
CA GLY A 255 -7.46 -7.07 23.03
C GLY A 255 -7.59 -5.61 22.58
N SER A 256 -7.55 -4.66 23.52
CA SER A 256 -7.46 -3.22 23.20
C SER A 256 -6.03 -2.74 22.96
N PHE A 257 -5.05 -3.65 23.05
CA PHE A 257 -3.61 -3.38 22.96
C PHE A 257 -3.17 -2.78 21.61
N LEU A 258 -3.99 -2.89 20.56
CA LEU A 258 -3.74 -2.36 19.21
C LEU A 258 -4.94 -1.63 18.63
N ILE A 259 -5.66 -0.84 19.44
CA ILE A 259 -6.69 0.06 18.89
C ILE A 259 -5.96 1.19 18.15
N HIS A 260 -5.65 0.93 16.89
CA HIS A 260 -5.27 1.94 15.93
C HIS A 260 -6.38 2.99 15.88
N LYS A 261 -6.12 4.15 16.49
CA LYS A 261 -6.98 5.31 16.29
C LYS A 261 -6.65 5.89 14.92
N PRO A 262 -7.64 5.97 14.01
CA PRO A 262 -7.39 6.49 12.68
C PRO A 262 -6.96 7.95 12.76
N ALA A 263 -6.18 8.39 11.77
CA ALA A 263 -5.85 9.79 11.60
C ALA A 263 -7.12 10.64 11.42
N GLU A 264 -7.13 11.82 12.05
CA GLU A 264 -8.26 12.73 12.05
C GLU A 264 -7.86 14.06 11.42
N ALA A 265 -8.74 14.63 10.59
CA ALA A 265 -8.53 15.91 9.95
C ALA A 265 -9.70 16.86 10.22
N LYS A 266 -9.38 18.08 10.65
CA LYS A 266 -10.36 19.17 10.72
C LYS A 266 -10.24 20.02 9.47
N ILE A 267 -11.21 19.91 8.57
CA ILE A 267 -11.20 20.58 7.27
C ILE A 267 -12.39 21.54 7.18
N LYS A 268 -12.14 22.76 6.71
CA LYS A 268 -13.16 23.76 6.42
C LYS A 268 -13.23 23.99 4.91
N ILE A 269 -14.42 23.85 4.34
CA ILE A 269 -14.68 24.12 2.93
C ILE A 269 -15.65 25.29 2.79
N GLN A 270 -15.35 26.22 1.90
CA GLN A 270 -16.19 27.38 1.59
C GLN A 270 -16.30 27.54 0.07
N ARG A 271 -17.53 27.45 -0.46
CA ARG A 271 -17.82 27.88 -1.83
C ARG A 271 -17.63 29.40 -1.92
N LYS A 272 -16.67 29.87 -2.73
CA LYS A 272 -16.35 31.30 -2.87
C LYS A 272 -17.22 31.99 -3.91
N ASN A 273 -17.59 31.26 -4.97
CA ASN A 273 -18.50 31.73 -6.01
C ASN A 273 -19.19 30.52 -6.68
N LYS A 274 -19.93 30.73 -7.77
CA LYS A 274 -20.67 29.66 -8.45
C LYS A 274 -19.80 28.50 -8.95
N ASN A 275 -18.48 28.67 -9.14
CA ASN A 275 -17.62 27.65 -9.74
C ASN A 275 -16.30 27.39 -9.00
N LYS A 276 -16.10 27.94 -7.80
CA LYS A 276 -14.86 27.77 -7.02
C LYS A 276 -15.14 27.53 -5.55
N ALA A 277 -14.38 26.64 -4.96
CA ALA A 277 -14.34 26.38 -3.52
C ALA A 277 -12.93 26.59 -2.97
N LEU A 278 -12.87 27.07 -1.73
CA LEU A 278 -11.67 27.14 -0.91
C LEU A 278 -11.72 26.02 0.13
N ILE A 279 -10.68 25.22 0.19
CA ILE A 279 -10.50 24.12 1.14
C ILE A 279 -9.35 24.51 2.06
N LYS A 280 -9.57 24.48 3.37
CA LYS A 280 -8.55 24.76 4.38
C LYS A 280 -8.48 23.62 5.39
N ILE A 281 -7.32 22.97 5.48
CA ILE A 281 -7.02 22.03 6.56
C ILE A 281 -6.68 22.90 7.77
N GLN A 282 -7.52 22.84 8.80
CA GLN A 282 -7.34 23.60 10.04
C GLN A 282 -6.45 22.87 11.03
N ASN A 283 -6.56 21.54 11.05
CA ASN A 283 -5.74 20.67 11.88
C ASN A 283 -5.70 19.26 11.29
N PHE A 284 -4.66 18.51 11.61
CA PHE A 284 -4.53 17.10 11.31
C PHE A 284 -3.80 16.42 12.47
N ILE A 285 -4.24 15.22 12.84
CA ILE A 285 -3.63 14.44 13.92
C ILE A 285 -3.48 13.01 13.41
N SER A 286 -2.24 12.50 13.42
CA SER A 286 -1.95 11.07 13.25
C SER A 286 -1.55 10.51 14.61
N PRO A 287 -2.44 9.76 15.31
CA PRO A 287 -2.12 9.14 16.59
C PRO A 287 -0.88 8.25 16.51
N THR A 288 -0.74 7.50 15.41
CA THR A 288 0.40 6.62 15.14
C THR A 288 1.74 7.38 15.12
N ILE A 289 1.79 8.54 14.47
CA ILE A 289 3.01 9.39 14.45
C ILE A 289 3.33 9.93 15.84
N ILE A 290 2.31 10.41 16.56
CA ILE A 290 2.48 10.99 17.91
C ILE A 290 2.98 9.93 18.89
N GLU A 291 2.40 8.73 18.87
CA GLU A 291 2.84 7.62 19.70
C GLU A 291 4.30 7.26 19.43
N ARG A 292 4.69 7.14 18.16
CA ARG A 292 6.08 6.84 17.77
C ARG A 292 7.07 7.90 18.25
N LEU A 293 6.75 9.18 18.05
CA LEU A 293 7.58 10.28 18.51
C LEU A 293 7.72 10.31 20.05
N ASN A 294 6.68 9.91 20.78
CA ASN A 294 6.71 9.83 22.24
C ASN A 294 7.50 8.62 22.76
N ILE A 295 7.51 7.50 22.03
CA ILE A 295 8.34 6.32 22.36
C ILE A 295 9.83 6.69 22.28
N ASP A 296 10.22 7.40 21.23
CA ASP A 296 11.59 7.88 21.04
C ASP A 296 11.99 8.91 22.11
N ASN A 297 11.01 9.61 22.71
CA ASN A 297 11.21 10.72 23.62
C ASN A 297 10.66 10.43 25.03
N LYS A 298 11.35 9.57 25.78
CA LYS A 298 10.91 9.07 27.10
C LYS A 298 10.73 10.12 28.19
N LEU A 299 11.27 11.34 28.01
CA LEU A 299 11.23 12.41 29.01
C LEU A 299 10.12 13.44 28.78
N PHE A 300 9.68 13.64 27.54
CA PHE A 300 8.70 14.69 27.20
C PHE A 300 7.76 14.25 26.09
N LYS A 301 6.47 14.59 26.24
CA LYS A 301 5.50 14.43 25.14
C LYS A 301 5.89 15.36 23.99
N VAL A 302 6.08 14.79 22.81
CA VAL A 302 6.43 15.53 21.60
C VAL A 302 5.27 16.43 21.21
N LYS A 303 5.56 17.73 21.12
CA LYS A 303 4.62 18.75 20.68
C LYS A 303 4.93 19.10 19.23
N ILE A 304 4.03 18.71 18.33
CA ILE A 304 4.12 19.06 16.91
C ILE A 304 3.59 20.49 16.76
N SER A 305 4.47 21.41 16.33
CA SER A 305 4.12 22.83 16.19
C SER A 305 3.28 23.12 14.95
N ASP A 306 3.50 22.38 13.87
CA ASP A 306 2.78 22.51 12.60
C ASP A 306 2.25 21.14 12.18
N PHE A 307 0.92 20.97 12.17
CA PHE A 307 0.29 19.69 11.81
C PHE A 307 0.66 19.21 10.41
N ARG A 308 1.06 20.12 9.51
CA ARG A 308 1.42 19.78 8.13
C ARG A 308 2.67 18.90 8.07
N SER A 309 3.50 18.90 9.11
CA SER A 309 4.66 17.99 9.19
C SER A 309 4.27 16.52 9.33
N MET A 310 3.01 16.22 9.67
CA MET A 310 2.48 14.86 9.73
C MET A 310 1.88 14.41 8.39
N ILE A 311 1.72 15.31 7.41
CA ILE A 311 1.05 15.02 6.14
C ILE A 311 2.07 14.83 5.04
N ASP A 312 2.04 13.68 4.36
CA ASP A 312 2.84 13.43 3.15
C ASP A 312 2.15 13.95 1.89
N THR A 313 0.84 13.73 1.76
CA THR A 313 0.11 14.04 0.52
C THR A 313 -1.31 14.52 0.81
N VAL A 314 -1.79 15.52 0.05
CA VAL A 314 -3.22 15.89 0.00
C VAL A 314 -3.76 15.75 -1.42
N LEU A 315 -4.84 14.98 -1.57
CA LEU A 315 -5.55 14.78 -2.83
C LEU A 315 -6.98 15.31 -2.70
N ILE A 316 -7.50 15.94 -3.75
CA ILE A 316 -8.87 16.47 -3.77
C ILE A 316 -9.60 15.93 -4.99
N ASP A 317 -10.82 15.49 -4.76
CA ASP A 317 -11.88 15.27 -5.75
C ASP A 317 -12.96 16.34 -5.53
N ASN A 318 -13.25 17.11 -6.57
CA ASN A 318 -14.20 18.23 -6.51
C ASN A 318 -15.65 17.85 -6.84
N ASN A 319 -15.90 16.60 -7.24
CA ASN A 319 -17.22 16.09 -7.61
C ASN A 319 -17.32 14.59 -7.35
N TYR A 320 -17.05 14.20 -6.10
CA TYR A 320 -16.97 12.82 -5.68
C TYR A 320 -18.34 12.12 -5.74
N ASP A 321 -18.42 11.03 -6.48
CA ASP A 321 -19.65 10.25 -6.70
C ASP A 321 -19.95 9.24 -5.57
N GLY A 322 -19.06 9.14 -4.57
CA GLY A 322 -19.16 8.15 -3.48
C GLY A 322 -18.59 6.77 -3.83
N LYS A 323 -18.08 6.57 -5.05
CA LYS A 323 -17.57 5.28 -5.54
C LYS A 323 -16.11 5.38 -5.96
N THR A 324 -15.75 6.36 -6.76
CA THR A 324 -14.43 6.50 -7.36
C THR A 324 -13.85 7.87 -7.08
N PHE A 325 -12.65 7.89 -6.50
CA PHE A 325 -11.94 9.12 -6.16
C PHE A 325 -11.17 9.63 -7.38
N HIS A 326 -11.64 10.73 -7.96
CA HIS A 326 -11.04 11.37 -9.14
C HIS A 326 -10.16 12.54 -8.70
N ILE A 327 -8.84 12.37 -8.83
CA ILE A 327 -7.87 13.36 -8.39
C ILE A 327 -7.91 14.56 -9.35
N VAL A 328 -8.45 15.69 -8.89
CA VAL A 328 -8.40 16.97 -9.62
C VAL A 328 -7.31 17.89 -9.11
N TYR A 329 -6.85 17.67 -7.88
CA TYR A 329 -5.72 18.38 -7.28
C TYR A 329 -4.89 17.39 -6.46
N SER A 330 -3.56 17.50 -6.58
CA SER A 330 -2.60 16.74 -5.77
C SER A 330 -1.55 17.69 -5.23
N ASP A 331 -1.36 17.68 -3.92
CA ASP A 331 -0.31 18.38 -3.20
C ASP A 331 0.66 17.36 -2.62
N VAL A 332 1.82 17.25 -3.23
CA VAL A 332 2.92 16.39 -2.80
C VAL A 332 4.15 17.28 -2.66
N PRO A 333 4.73 17.42 -1.46
CA PRO A 333 5.96 18.18 -1.26
C PRO A 333 7.09 17.65 -2.18
N GLU A 334 7.76 18.56 -2.89
CA GLU A 334 8.76 18.18 -3.90
C GLU A 334 10.14 17.92 -3.31
N ARG A 335 10.51 18.62 -2.23
CA ARG A 335 11.83 18.51 -1.58
C ARG A 335 11.73 18.06 -0.14
N LYS A 336 12.84 17.50 0.36
CA LYS A 336 12.99 17.11 1.76
C LYS A 336 12.88 18.35 2.66
N GLY A 337 11.86 18.41 3.50
CA GLY A 337 11.57 19.52 4.40
C GLY A 337 10.44 20.45 3.93
N ASP A 338 9.97 20.31 2.69
CA ASP A 338 8.77 21.01 2.22
C ASP A 338 7.53 20.42 2.92
N LEU A 339 6.53 21.27 3.13
CA LEU A 339 5.24 20.89 3.71
C LEU A 339 4.14 21.09 2.67
N VAL A 340 3.04 20.36 2.84
CA VAL A 340 1.81 20.62 2.08
C VAL A 340 1.32 22.05 2.33
N LYS A 341 0.60 22.63 1.37
CA LYS A 341 0.11 24.01 1.42
C LYS A 341 -0.90 24.19 2.57
N GLY A 342 -1.78 23.21 2.76
CA GLY A 342 -2.86 23.25 3.75
C GLY A 342 -4.07 24.10 3.33
N GLU A 343 -3.96 24.91 2.29
CA GLU A 343 -5.05 25.66 1.67
C GLU A 343 -5.06 25.47 0.15
N TYR A 344 -6.25 25.19 -0.40
CA TYR A 344 -6.44 24.84 -1.80
C TYR A 344 -7.64 25.54 -2.40
N LYS A 345 -7.46 26.07 -3.62
CA LYS A 345 -8.55 26.60 -4.43
C LYS A 345 -8.82 25.62 -5.56
N VAL A 346 -10.05 25.11 -5.62
CA VAL A 346 -10.47 24.14 -6.64
C VAL A 346 -11.70 24.64 -7.38
N GLU A 347 -11.79 24.32 -8.65
CA GLU A 347 -13.01 24.52 -9.42
C GLU A 347 -14.06 23.49 -9.00
N VAL A 348 -15.33 23.87 -9.02
CA VAL A 348 -16.45 23.00 -8.59
C VAL A 348 -17.65 23.19 -9.52
N PRO A 349 -18.50 22.16 -9.71
CA PRO A 349 -19.76 22.30 -10.41
C PRO A 349 -20.64 23.43 -9.83
N LYS A 350 -21.47 24.05 -10.67
CA LYS A 350 -22.45 25.06 -10.25
C LYS A 350 -23.56 24.48 -9.37
N SER A 351 -23.88 23.21 -9.58
CA SER A 351 -24.82 22.45 -8.77
C SER A 351 -24.22 22.08 -7.42
N LYS A 352 -25.10 21.67 -6.50
CA LYS A 352 -24.72 21.00 -5.26
C LYS A 352 -23.82 19.82 -5.60
N THR A 353 -22.68 19.71 -4.92
CA THR A 353 -21.68 18.68 -5.21
C THR A 353 -20.99 18.21 -3.94
N LYS A 354 -20.38 17.04 -4.00
CA LYS A 354 -19.57 16.49 -2.91
C LYS A 354 -18.10 16.68 -3.24
N ILE A 355 -17.37 17.34 -2.35
CA ILE A 355 -15.91 17.41 -2.39
C ILE A 355 -15.37 16.35 -1.44
N ALA A 356 -14.47 15.50 -1.93
CA ALA A 356 -13.71 14.60 -1.09
C ALA A 356 -12.25 15.08 -0.98
N VAL A 357 -11.76 15.18 0.25
CA VAL A 357 -10.37 15.51 0.56
C VAL A 357 -9.75 14.27 1.18
N LYS A 358 -8.77 13.69 0.48
CA LYS A 358 -7.97 12.57 0.98
C LYS A 358 -6.63 13.11 1.45
N ILE A 359 -6.26 12.80 2.69
CA ILE A 359 -4.98 13.15 3.30
C ILE A 359 -4.25 11.86 3.59
N ILE A 360 -2.99 11.78 3.20
CA ILE A 360 -2.09 10.66 3.47
C ILE A 360 -1.00 11.18 4.40
N ASP A 361 -0.80 10.52 5.54
CA ASP A 361 0.21 10.91 6.52
C ASP A 361 1.62 10.41 6.16
N MET A 362 2.63 10.84 6.91
CA MET A 362 4.04 10.44 6.70
C MET A 362 4.28 8.93 6.85
N LEU A 363 3.39 8.20 7.52
CA LEU A 363 3.43 6.75 7.69
C LEU A 363 2.54 6.01 6.68
N GLY A 364 1.96 6.72 5.71
CA GLY A 364 1.10 6.18 4.66
C GLY A 364 -0.34 5.89 5.10
N GLU A 365 -0.78 6.41 6.23
CA GLU A 365 -2.16 6.29 6.71
C GLU A 365 -3.09 7.24 5.94
N GLU A 366 -4.21 6.75 5.44
CA GLU A 366 -5.17 7.55 4.66
C GLU A 366 -6.39 7.93 5.49
N VAL A 367 -6.77 9.21 5.43
CA VAL A 367 -8.09 9.68 5.87
C VAL A 367 -8.80 10.37 4.70
N ILE A 368 -10.07 10.03 4.49
CA ILE A 368 -10.93 10.69 3.51
C ILE A 368 -12.08 11.41 4.21
N ASN A 369 -12.25 12.69 3.88
CA ASN A 369 -13.32 13.52 4.41
C ASN A 369 -14.17 14.02 3.25
N VAL A 370 -15.48 13.80 3.30
CA VAL A 370 -16.41 14.17 2.24
C VAL A 370 -17.35 15.26 2.74
N PHE A 371 -17.50 16.33 1.98
CA PHE A 371 -18.31 17.49 2.30
C PHE A 371 -19.26 17.80 1.15
N GLU A 372 -20.50 18.15 1.46
CA GLU A 372 -21.47 18.60 0.46
C GLU A 372 -21.54 20.14 0.48
N ILE A 373 -21.39 20.78 -0.69
CA ILE A 373 -21.30 22.26 -0.82
C ILE A 373 -22.01 22.87 -2.03
#